data_AF-R7HG35-F1
#
_entry.id   AF-R7HG35-F1
#
_cell.length_a   1.000
_cell.length_b   1.000
_cell.length_c   1.000
_cell.angle_alpha   90.00
_cell.angle_beta   90.00
_cell.angle_gamma   90.00
#
_symmetry.space_group_name_H-M   'P 1'
#
loop_
_entity.id
_entity.type
_entity.pdbx_description
1 polymer ?
#
loop_
_entity_poly.entity_id
_entity_poly.type
_entity_poly.pdbx_seq_one_letter_code
_entity_poly.pdbx_strand_id
1 'polypeptide(L)' 'MEYTDAEIHYWKGILEYNISICRTKIISFEQKLKEYMSSKQYLKAAIIKYNISKCEKEMESLQCELATFENNYGKGR' A
#
# COMPACT_ATOMS: atom_id res chain seq x y z
N MET A 1 -10.75 -23.60 -12.08
CA MET A 1 -9.84 -23.09 -13.12
C MET A 1 -8.59 -22.68 -12.38
N GLU A 2 -7.47 -23.37 -12.62
CA GLU A 2 -6.21 -23.07 -11.95
C GLU A 2 -5.45 -22.04 -12.78
N TYR A 3 -4.89 -21.03 -12.12
CA TYR A 3 -4.03 -20.04 -12.79
C TYR A 3 -2.77 -20.72 -13.31
N THR A 4 -2.29 -20.24 -14.46
CA THR A 4 -0.94 -20.55 -14.95
C THR A 4 0.12 -19.84 -14.11
N ASP A 5 1.36 -20.33 -14.14
CA ASP A 5 2.48 -19.69 -13.43
C ASP A 5 2.67 -18.23 -13.85
N ALA A 6 2.48 -17.92 -15.14
CA ALA A 6 2.57 -16.56 -15.67
C ALA A 6 1.50 -15.64 -15.05
N GLU A 7 0.26 -16.11 -14.92
CA GLU A 7 -0.81 -15.36 -14.26
C GLU A 7 -0.54 -15.20 -12.76
N ILE A 8 0.02 -16.24 -12.11
CA ILE A 8 0.38 -16.17 -10.69
C ILE A 8 1.44 -15.09 -10.45
N HIS A 9 2.50 -15.08 -11.26
CA HIS A 9 3.55 -14.06 -11.21
C HIS A 9 3.02 -12.66 -11.50
N TYR A 10 2.14 -12.52 -12.49
CA TYR A 10 1.52 -11.25 -12.83
C TYR A 10 0.70 -10.67 -11.67
N TRP A 11 -0.18 -11.48 -11.07
CA TRP A 11 -1.02 -11.04 -9.96
C TRP A 11 -0.21 -10.69 -8.71
N LYS A 12 0.80 -11.50 -8.39
CA LYS A 12 1.75 -11.18 -7.33
C LYS A 12 2.43 -9.83 -7.58
N GLY A 13 2.93 -9.61 -8.80
CA GLY A 13 3.56 -8.35 -9.18
C GLY A 13 2.64 -7.14 -9.06
N ILE A 14 1.35 -7.27 -9.39
CA ILE A 14 0.35 -6.22 -9.18
C ILE A 14 0.19 -5.88 -7.70
N LEU A 15 0.07 -6.89 -6.83
CA LEU A 15 -0.09 -6.66 -5.40
C LEU A 15 1.13 -5.96 -4.81
N GLU A 16 2.34 -6.43 -5.15
CA GLU A 16 3.60 -5.81 -4.75
C GLU A 16 3.72 -4.36 -5.26
N TYR A 17 3.32 -4.11 -6.51
CA TYR A 17 3.32 -2.76 -7.10
C TYR A 17 2.36 -1.82 -6.36
N ASN A 18 1.13 -2.26 -6.05
CA ASN A 18 0.17 -1.44 -5.31
C ASN A 18 0.63 -1.13 -3.88
N ILE A 19 1.27 -2.10 -3.20
CA ILE A 19 1.91 -1.86 -1.89
C ILE A 19 2.98 -0.77 -2.03
N SER A 20 3.80 -0.83 -3.07
CA SER A 20 4.82 0.18 -3.35
C SER A 20 4.21 1.58 -3.57
N ILE A 21 3.11 1.68 -4.33
CA ILE A 21 2.39 2.94 -4.52
C ILE A 21 1.91 3.53 -3.18
N CYS A 22 1.32 2.71 -2.30
CA CYS A 22 0.89 3.16 -0.98
C CYS A 22 2.05 3.71 -0.16
N ARG A 23 3.20 3.03 -0.17
CA ARG A 23 4.43 3.52 0.51
C ARG A 23 4.89 4.87 -0.04
N THR A 24 4.94 5.03 -1.36
CA THR A 24 5.31 6.31 -1.98
C THR A 24 4.34 7.43 -1.61
N LYS A 25 3.03 7.15 -1.59
CA LYS A 25 2.01 8.13 -1.15
C LYS A 25 2.21 8.54 0.30
N ILE A 26 2.46 7.59 1.20
CA ILE A 26 2.73 7.87 2.63
C ILE A 26 3.94 8.79 2.77
N ILE A 27 5.07 8.49 2.12
CA ILE A 27 6.28 9.33 2.15
C ILE A 27 5.98 10.76 1.71
N SER A 28 5.25 10.94 0.61
CA SER A 28 4.84 12.26 0.12
C SER A 28 3.92 12.98 1.12
N PHE A 29 2.99 12.27 1.76
CA PHE A 29 2.13 12.84 2.79
C PHE A 29 2.91 13.23 4.05
N GLU A 30 3.88 12.43 4.49
CA GLU A 30 4.74 12.76 5.63
C GLU A 30 5.56 14.02 5.39
N GLN A 31 6.06 14.24 4.17
CA GLN A 31 6.73 15.48 3.78
C GLN A 31 5.80 16.69 3.92
N LYS A 32 4.59 16.61 3.33
CA LYS A 32 3.57 17.67 3.46
C LYS A 32 3.13 17.89 4.90
N LEU A 33 3.06 16.84 5.71
CA LEU A 33 2.72 16.93 7.11
C LEU A 33 3.75 17.77 7.86
N LYS A 34 5.05 17.53 7.63
CA LYS A 34 6.13 18.32 8.22
C LYS A 34 5.99 19.80 7.85
N GLU A 35 5.77 20.11 6.57
CA GLU A 35 5.57 21.48 6.09
C GLU A 35 4.36 22.18 6.74
N TYR A 36 3.21 21.50 6.84
CA TYR A 36 2.01 22.06 7.47
C TYR A 36 2.16 22.24 8.97
N MET A 37 2.86 21.33 9.66
CA MET A 37 3.16 21.49 11.08
C MET A 37 4.09 22.68 11.33
N SER A 38 5.15 22.84 10.52
CA SER A 38 6.08 23.97 10.62
C SER A 38 5.42 25.32 10.35
N SER A 39 4.44 25.36 9.43
CA SER A 39 3.67 26.56 9.11
C SER A 39 2.40 26.75 9.95
N LYS A 40 2.20 25.94 11.00
CA LYS A 40 1.04 25.97 11.91
C LYS A 40 -0.33 25.79 11.22
N GLN A 41 -0.35 25.14 10.05
CA GLN A 41 -1.57 24.82 9.29
C GLN A 41 -2.23 23.53 9.81
N TYR A 42 -2.67 23.53 11.07
CA TYR A 42 -3.09 22.32 11.78
C TYR A 42 -4.28 21.57 11.15
N LEU A 43 -5.25 22.29 10.56
CA LEU A 43 -6.38 21.66 9.87
C LEU A 43 -5.92 20.84 8.66
N LYS A 44 -5.00 21.39 7.86
CA LYS A 44 -4.42 20.67 6.72
C LYS A 44 -3.55 19.50 7.20
N ALA A 45 -2.80 19.68 8.28
CA ALA A 45 -2.04 18.59 8.90
C ALA A 45 -2.95 17.43 9.34
N ALA A 46 -4.13 17.71 9.91
CA ALA A 46 -5.11 16.68 10.29
C ALA A 46 -5.64 15.90 9.08
N ILE A 47 -5.94 16.58 7.97
CA ILE A 47 -6.37 15.94 6.72
C ILE A 47 -5.27 15.04 6.17
N ILE A 48 -4.01 15.50 6.20
CA ILE A 48 -2.87 14.68 5.75
C ILE A 48 -2.68 13.45 6.64
N LYS A 49 -2.79 13.58 7.96
CA LYS A 49 -2.74 12.42 8.88
C LYS A 49 -3.84 11.39 8.58
N TYR A 50 -5.05 11.84 8.26
CA TYR A 50 -6.13 10.96 7.84
C TYR A 50 -5.78 10.21 6.54
N ASN A 51 -5.21 10.90 5.54
CA ASN A 51 -4.80 10.28 4.30
C ASN A 51 -3.66 9.27 4.47
N ILE A 52 -2.70 9.53 5.37
CA ILE A 52 -1.67 8.56 5.76
C ILE A 52 -2.32 7.30 6.31
N SER A 53 -3.21 7.43 7.30
CA SER A 53 -3.90 6.29 7.91
C SER A 53 -4.73 5.49 6.89
N LYS A 54 -5.33 6.16 5.91
CA LYS A 54 -6.05 5.49 4.82
C LYS A 54 -5.09 4.65 3.95
N CYS A 55 -3.94 5.20 3.56
CA CYS A 55 -2.94 4.46 2.80
C CYS A 55 -2.31 3.32 3.59
N GLU A 56 -2.11 3.48 4.90
CA GLU A 56 -1.63 2.39 5.78
C GLU A 56 -2.62 1.22 5.80
N LYS A 57 -3.92 1.50 5.99
CA LYS A 57 -4.96 0.45 5.95
C LYS A 57 -5.07 -0.24 4.59
N GLU A 58 -4.98 0.53 3.50
CA GLU A 58 -4.97 -0.02 2.14
C GLU A 58 -3.75 -0.93 1.93
N MET A 59 -2.58 -0.50 2.41
CA MET A 59 -1.35 -1.30 2.35
C MET A 59 -1.46 -2.59 3.18
N GLU A 60 -2.03 -2.53 4.39
CA GLU A 60 -2.28 -3.72 5.22
C GLU A 60 -3.22 -4.72 4.52
N SER A 61 -4.29 -4.23 3.89
CA SER A 61 -5.21 -5.07 3.10
C SER A 61 -4.48 -5.78 1.96
N LEU A 62 -3.69 -5.03 1.18
CA LEU A 62 -2.92 -5.58 0.06
C LEU A 62 -1.87 -6.60 0.53
N GLN A 63 -1.25 -6.38 1.70
CA GLN A 63 -0.32 -7.33 2.30
C GLN A 63 -1.03 -8.62 2.73
N CYS A 64 -2.23 -8.53 3.31
CA CYS A 64 -3.05 -9.69 3.64
C CYS A 64 -3.49 -10.46 2.38
N GLU A 65 -3.86 -9.75 1.31
CA GLU A 65 -4.21 -10.33 0.02
C GLU A 65 -3.01 -11.04 -0.60
N LEU A 66 -1.82 -10.42 -0.59
CA LEU A 66 -0.57 -11.03 -1.07
C LEU A 66 -0.23 -12.30 -0.29
N ALA A 67 -0.28 -12.26 1.04
CA ALA A 67 -0.02 -13.43 1.87
C ALA A 67 -1.02 -14.56 1.59
N THR A 68 -2.30 -14.23 1.42
CA THR A 68 -3.34 -15.21 1.06
C THR A 68 -3.09 -15.79 -0.34
N PHE A 69 -2.71 -14.94 -1.29
CA PHE A 69 -2.38 -15.35 -2.65
C PHE A 69 -1.17 -16.29 -2.67
N GLU A 70 -0.10 -15.97 -1.96
CA GLU A 70 1.09 -16.81 -1.82
C GLU A 70 0.80 -18.13 -1.11
N ASN A 71 -0.08 -18.13 -0.10
CA ASN A 71 -0.50 -19.38 0.55
C ASN A 71 -1.27 -20.31 -0.39
N ASN A 72 -2.10 -19.74 -1.27
CA ASN A 72 -2.95 -20.50 -2.19
C ASN A 72 -2.19 -20.96 -3.45
N TYR A 73 -1.22 -20.18 -3.92
CA TYR A 73 -0.59 -20.37 -5.24
C TYR A 73 0.94 -20.37 -5.21
N GLY A 74 1.59 -20.09 -4.07
CA GLY A 74 3.04 -19.92 -3.95
C GLY A 74 3.82 -21.19 -3.58
N LYS A 75 3.15 -22.34 -3.36
CA LYS A 75 3.85 -23.62 -3.24
C LYS A 75 4.02 -24.23 -4.63
N GLY A 76 5.28 -24.28 -5.08
CA GLY A 76 5.68 -24.77 -6.39
C GLY A 76 4.98 -26.06 -6.80
N ARG A 77 4.51 -26.06 -8.06
CA ARG A 77 4.20 -27.26 -8.83
C ARG A 77 5.44 -27.73 -9.56
#